data_AF-A0A117V0J6-F1
#
_entry.id   AF-A0A117V0J6-F1
#
_cell.length_a   1.000
_cell.length_b   1.000
_cell.length_c   1.000
_cell.angle_alpha   90.00
_cell.angle_beta   90.00
_cell.angle_gamma   90.00
#
_symmetry.space_group_name_H-M   'P 1'
#
loop_
_entity.id
_entity.type
_entity.pdbx_description
1 polymer ?
#
loop_
_entity_poly.entity_id
_entity_poly.type
_entity_poly.pdbx_seq_one_letter_code
_entity_poly.pdbx_strand_id
1 'polypeptide(L)'
;MLFVWLTRLLLSLATVFAVRKGDEPERLVAIIFVAMIAFDFVNHLIFGDPTWFEVNPGHFVIDSWALLTLTWVALKANRGWPLWISALQLIAVMAHFAKLLEIDEARRSYWMMTQLPYIIEICTLLIGTFAHVLRLRRIGHYAAWRPA
;
A
#
# COMPACT_ATOMS: atom_id res chain seq x y z
N MET A 1 -10.55 -13.80 10.39
CA MET A 1 -9.47 -14.79 10.23
C MET A 1 -9.12 -15.03 8.76
N LEU A 2 -10.02 -15.55 7.91
CA LEU A 2 -9.73 -15.82 6.49
C LEU A 2 -9.19 -14.60 5.72
N PHE A 3 -9.82 -13.43 5.89
CA PHE A 3 -9.40 -12.18 5.23
C PHE A 3 -7.93 -11.84 5.47
N VAL A 4 -7.46 -11.90 6.72
CA VAL A 4 -6.08 -11.57 7.10
C VAL A 4 -5.08 -12.52 6.44
N TRP A 5 -5.36 -13.82 6.48
CA TRP A 5 -4.50 -14.83 5.86
C TRP A 5 -4.44 -14.69 4.35
N LEU A 6 -5.59 -14.40 3.71
CA LEU A 6 -5.67 -14.15 2.28
C LEU A 6 -4.82 -12.94 1.89
N THR A 7 -4.97 -11.81 2.59
CA THR A 7 -4.20 -10.59 2.30
C THR A 7 -2.69 -10.82 2.46
N ARG A 8 -2.26 -11.52 3.52
CA ARG A 8 -0.84 -11.85 3.73
C ARG A 8 -0.29 -12.77 2.66
N LEU A 9 -1.06 -13.77 2.22
CA LEU A 9 -0.70 -14.65 1.12
C LEU A 9 -0.55 -13.85 -0.18
N LEU A 10 -1.54 -13.01 -0.50
CA LEU A 10 -1.52 -12.16 -1.69
C LEU A 10 -0.32 -11.22 -1.70
N LEU A 11 -0.04 -10.55 -0.58
CA LEU A 11 1.14 -9.70 -0.45
C LEU A 11 2.42 -10.51 -0.64
N SER A 12 2.54 -11.69 -0.02
CA SER A 12 3.74 -12.53 -0.16
C SER A 12 3.99 -12.91 -1.62
N LEU A 13 2.94 -13.30 -2.34
CA LEU A 13 3.00 -13.59 -3.77
C LEU A 13 3.37 -12.34 -4.59
N ALA A 14 2.76 -11.19 -4.29
CA ALA A 14 3.03 -9.93 -4.96
C ALA A 14 4.48 -9.46 -4.76
N THR A 15 4.98 -9.52 -3.53
CA THR A 15 6.37 -9.19 -3.19
C THR A 15 7.35 -10.11 -3.91
N VAL A 16 7.12 -11.42 -3.86
CA VAL A 16 7.97 -12.39 -4.56
C VAL A 16 7.97 -12.13 -6.07
N PHE A 17 6.81 -11.84 -6.65
CA PHE A 17 6.68 -11.55 -8.07
C PHE A 17 7.39 -10.24 -8.45
N ALA A 18 7.17 -9.16 -7.70
CA ALA A 18 7.81 -7.86 -7.88
C ALA A 18 9.34 -7.95 -7.75
N VAL A 19 9.85 -8.67 -6.75
CA VAL A 19 11.29 -8.88 -6.56
C VAL A 19 11.91 -9.65 -7.71
N ARG A 20 11.24 -10.71 -8.20
CA ARG A 20 11.81 -11.58 -9.25
C ARG A 20 11.64 -11.04 -10.67
N LYS A 21 10.58 -10.28 -10.93
CA LYS A 21 10.15 -9.91 -12.28
C LYS A 21 9.93 -8.42 -12.49
N GLY A 22 9.80 -7.66 -11.41
CA GLY A 22 9.71 -6.22 -11.44
C GLY A 22 11.07 -5.54 -11.49
N ASP A 23 11.01 -4.23 -11.68
CA ASP A 23 12.12 -3.30 -11.72
C ASP A 23 12.09 -2.42 -10.47
N GLU A 24 12.93 -1.39 -10.39
CA GLU A 24 13.08 -0.57 -9.17
C GLU A 24 11.75 -0.06 -8.58
N PRO A 25 10.77 0.48 -9.35
CA PRO A 25 9.50 0.93 -8.78
C PRO A 25 8.64 -0.21 -8.20
N GLU A 26 8.52 -1.35 -8.87
CA GLU A 26 7.76 -2.49 -8.34
C GLU A 26 8.37 -3.02 -7.04
N ARG A 27 9.72 -3.13 -7.01
CA ARG A 27 10.45 -3.58 -5.82
C ARG A 27 10.28 -2.61 -4.66
N LEU A 28 10.36 -1.30 -4.93
CA LEU A 28 10.21 -0.29 -3.89
C LEU A 28 8.79 -0.28 -3.31
N VAL A 29 7.75 -0.38 -4.14
CA VAL A 29 6.37 -0.51 -3.64
C VAL A 29 6.20 -1.77 -2.79
N ALA A 30 6.75 -2.91 -3.23
CA ALA A 30 6.72 -4.13 -2.43
C ALA A 30 7.43 -3.97 -1.08
N ILE A 31 8.59 -3.29 -1.06
CA ILE A 31 9.32 -2.98 0.19
C ILE A 31 8.47 -2.09 1.10
N ILE A 32 7.82 -1.06 0.56
CA ILE A 32 6.93 -0.18 1.35
C ILE A 32 5.81 -1.00 1.99
N PHE A 33 5.14 -1.88 1.25
CA PHE A 33 4.07 -2.73 1.82
C PHE A 33 4.57 -3.69 2.90
N VAL A 34 5.75 -4.29 2.72
CA VAL A 34 6.36 -5.15 3.75
C VAL A 34 6.74 -4.32 4.99
N ALA A 35 7.28 -3.11 4.79
CA ALA A 35 7.63 -2.20 5.87
C ALA A 35 6.39 -1.73 6.65
N MET A 36 5.25 -1.49 5.99
CA MET A 36 3.98 -1.19 6.69
C MET A 36 3.59 -2.31 7.66
N ILE A 37 3.68 -3.58 7.26
CA ILE A 37 3.42 -4.72 8.17
C ILE A 37 4.42 -4.75 9.32
N ALA A 38 5.70 -4.50 9.04
CA ALA A 38 6.73 -4.47 10.07
C ALA A 38 6.47 -3.34 11.08
N PHE A 39 6.11 -2.16 10.62
CA PHE A 39 5.78 -1.02 11.47
C PHE A 39 4.50 -1.25 12.27
N ASP A 40 3.48 -1.86 11.67
CA ASP A 40 2.24 -2.25 12.34
C ASP A 40 2.52 -3.25 13.48
N PHE A 41 3.34 -4.27 13.21
CA PHE A 41 3.78 -5.22 14.22
C PHE A 41 4.55 -4.55 15.37
N VAL A 42 5.51 -3.66 15.05
CA VAL A 42 6.27 -2.91 16.05
C VAL A 42 5.35 -1.99 16.86
N ASN A 43 4.38 -1.33 16.22
CA ASN A 43 3.38 -0.49 16.88
C ASN A 43 2.60 -1.29 17.93
N HIS A 44 2.10 -2.46 17.56
CA HIS A 44 1.37 -3.34 18.48
C HIS A 44 2.25 -3.90 19.62
N LEU A 45 3.53 -4.15 19.37
CA LEU A 45 4.46 -4.55 20.43
C LEU A 45 4.72 -3.45 21.47
N ILE A 46 4.75 -2.18 21.03
CA ILE A 46 5.08 -1.05 21.90
C ILE A 46 3.83 -0.53 22.64
N PHE A 47 2.69 -0.42 21.93
CA PHE A 47 1.50 0.27 22.42
C PHE A 47 0.32 -0.68 22.72
N GLY A 48 0.45 -1.97 22.40
CA GLY A 48 -0.63 -2.95 22.54
C GLY A 48 -1.69 -2.85 21.45
N ASP A 49 -2.78 -3.61 21.62
CA ASP A 49 -3.94 -3.53 20.73
C ASP A 49 -4.81 -2.34 21.12
N PRO A 50 -5.09 -1.39 20.20
CA PRO A 50 -5.94 -0.25 20.51
C PRO A 50 -7.36 -0.72 20.84
N THR A 51 -8.02 -0.03 21.78
CA THR A 51 -9.46 -0.19 21.95
C THR A 51 -10.18 0.43 20.73
N TRP A 52 -11.27 -0.20 20.27
CA TRP A 52 -12.00 0.20 19.05
C TRP A 52 -12.50 1.65 19.02
N PHE A 53 -12.48 2.36 20.15
CA PHE A 53 -13.05 3.69 20.31
C PHE A 53 -12.02 4.81 20.22
N GLU A 54 -10.73 4.49 20.25
CA GLU A 54 -9.65 5.47 20.14
C GLU A 54 -9.00 5.39 18.75
N VAL A 55 -8.67 6.55 18.17
CA VAL A 55 -7.79 6.59 16.99
C VAL A 55 -6.49 5.94 17.40
N ASN A 56 -6.04 4.88 16.71
CA ASN A 56 -4.69 4.37 16.92
C ASN A 56 -3.71 5.30 16.18
N PRO A 57 -2.99 6.20 16.88
CA PRO A 57 -2.10 7.15 16.23
C PRO A 57 -1.00 6.45 15.42
N GLY A 58 -0.64 5.21 15.78
CA GLY A 58 0.32 4.40 15.05
C GLY A 58 -0.11 4.12 13.61
N HIS A 59 -1.36 3.69 13.38
CA HIS A 59 -1.83 3.39 12.02
C HIS A 59 -1.89 4.65 11.16
N PHE A 60 -2.34 5.76 11.73
CA PHE A 60 -2.36 7.04 11.01
C PHE A 60 -0.96 7.48 10.57
N VAL A 61 0.04 7.35 11.44
CA VAL A 61 1.44 7.67 11.11
C VAL A 61 1.98 6.74 10.02
N ILE A 62 1.74 5.43 10.13
CA ILE A 62 2.17 4.44 9.13
C ILE A 62 1.52 4.75 7.77
N ASP A 63 0.22 4.97 7.74
CA ASP A 63 -0.52 5.24 6.51
C ASP A 63 -0.13 6.56 5.86
N SER A 64 0.18 7.58 6.66
CA SER A 64 0.68 8.88 6.17
C SER A 64 2.09 8.75 5.58
N TRP A 65 2.97 8.01 6.24
CA TRP A 65 4.31 7.71 5.71
C TRP A 65 4.22 6.92 4.39
N ALA A 66 3.36 5.90 4.35
CA ALA A 66 3.11 5.12 3.15
C ALA A 66 2.58 6.02 2.02
N LEU A 67 1.62 6.91 2.31
CA LEU A 67 1.08 7.86 1.33
C LEU A 67 2.19 8.72 0.72
N LEU A 68 3.05 9.33 1.55
CA LEU A 68 4.13 10.19 1.07
C LEU A 68 5.12 9.42 0.18
N THR A 69 5.55 8.24 0.63
CA THR A 69 6.53 7.42 -0.10
C THR A 69 5.95 6.84 -1.39
N LEU A 70 4.72 6.32 -1.37
CA LEU A 70 4.03 5.81 -2.56
C LEU A 70 3.73 6.92 -3.56
N THR A 71 3.38 8.12 -3.08
CA THR A 71 3.20 9.31 -3.94
C THR A 71 4.51 9.71 -4.61
N TRP A 72 5.62 9.70 -3.86
CA TRP A 72 6.95 9.93 -4.44
C TRP A 72 7.26 8.93 -5.56
N VAL A 73 7.00 7.64 -5.34
CA VAL A 73 7.14 6.60 -6.38
C VAL A 73 6.25 6.91 -7.57
N ALA A 74 4.98 7.24 -7.36
CA ALA A 74 4.02 7.53 -8.43
C ALA A 74 4.45 8.71 -9.31
N LEU A 75 5.02 9.75 -8.71
CA LEU A 75 5.47 10.93 -9.44
C LEU A 75 6.77 10.68 -10.23
N LYS A 76 7.66 9.82 -9.71
CA LYS A 76 8.96 9.56 -10.33
C LYS A 76 8.97 8.38 -11.30
N ALA A 77 8.11 7.38 -11.11
CA ALA A 77 8.15 6.16 -11.90
C ALA A 77 7.72 6.39 -13.36
N ASN A 78 8.38 5.71 -14.29
CA ASN A 78 8.04 5.73 -15.72
C ASN A 78 6.85 4.79 -16.06
N ARG A 79 5.82 4.83 -15.22
CA ARG A 79 4.61 3.99 -15.29
C ARG A 79 3.51 4.64 -14.46
N GLY A 80 2.26 4.54 -14.93
CA GLY A 80 1.11 5.20 -14.28
C GLY A 80 0.46 4.40 -13.15
N TRP A 81 0.69 3.07 -13.08
CA TRP A 81 0.02 2.22 -12.09
C TRP A 81 0.28 2.62 -10.61
N PRO A 82 1.44 3.15 -10.19
CA PRO A 82 1.63 3.52 -8.78
C PRO A 82 0.76 4.72 -8.35
N LEU A 83 0.22 5.51 -9.29
CA LEU A 83 -0.72 6.59 -8.99
C LEU A 83 -2.03 6.04 -8.39
N TRP A 84 -2.48 4.88 -8.86
CA TRP A 84 -3.65 4.20 -8.30
C TRP A 84 -3.43 3.80 -6.85
N ILE A 85 -2.23 3.30 -6.53
CA ILE A 85 -1.86 2.93 -5.16
C ILE A 85 -1.80 4.16 -4.26
N SER A 86 -1.18 5.25 -4.71
CA SER A 86 -1.17 6.52 -3.96
C SER A 86 -2.59 7.04 -3.68
N ALA A 87 -3.50 6.95 -4.65
CA ALA A 87 -4.89 7.36 -4.47
C ALA A 87 -5.65 6.45 -3.47
N LEU A 88 -5.40 5.14 -3.49
CA LEU A 88 -5.98 4.18 -2.55
C LEU A 88 -5.46 4.43 -1.12
N GLN A 89 -4.17 4.69 -0.97
CA GLN A 89 -3.56 5.01 0.31
C GLN A 89 -4.10 6.33 0.88
N LEU A 90 -4.41 7.31 0.02
CA LEU A 90 -5.07 8.55 0.44
C LEU A 90 -6.45 8.28 1.05
N ILE A 91 -7.21 7.32 0.52
CA ILE A 91 -8.52 6.92 1.10
C ILE A 91 -8.33 6.39 2.53
N ALA A 92 -7.31 5.57 2.77
CA ALA A 92 -7.00 5.06 4.11
C ALA A 92 -6.64 6.18 5.09
N VAL A 93 -5.79 7.14 4.66
CA VAL A 93 -5.46 8.33 5.47
C VAL A 93 -6.71 9.17 5.77
N MET A 94 -7.59 9.36 4.79
CA MET A 94 -8.84 10.11 4.98
C MET A 94 -9.79 9.44 5.98
N ALA A 95 -9.80 8.11 6.08
CA ALA A 95 -10.57 7.38 7.09
C ALA A 95 -10.16 7.75 8.52
N HIS A 96 -8.85 7.92 8.75
CA HIS A 96 -8.33 8.36 10.05
C HIS A 96 -8.69 9.81 10.34
N PHE A 97 -8.64 10.70 9.35
CA PHE A 97 -9.11 12.08 9.52
C PHE A 97 -10.60 12.15 9.89
N ALA A 98 -11.45 11.36 9.21
CA ALA A 98 -12.86 11.31 9.55
C ALA A 98 -13.10 10.84 10.99
N LYS A 99 -12.33 9.84 11.44
CA LYS A 99 -12.36 9.35 12.82
C LYS A 99 -11.86 10.39 13.83
N LEU A 100 -10.79 11.12 13.51
CA LEU A 100 -10.22 12.19 14.34
C LEU A 100 -11.17 13.38 14.51
N LEU A 101 -11.97 13.68 13.49
CA LEU A 101 -12.94 14.77 13.50
C LEU A 101 -14.27 14.38 14.16
N GLU A 102 -14.35 13.19 14.77
CA GLU A 102 -15.57 12.64 15.37
C GLU A 102 -16.77 12.68 14.41
N ILE A 103 -16.52 12.58 13.11
CA ILE A 103 -17.58 12.40 12.13
C ILE A 103 -18.24 11.06 12.49
N ASP A 104 -19.57 11.05 12.59
CA ASP A 104 -20.36 9.85 12.92
C ASP A 104 -20.22 8.83 11.79
N GLU A 105 -19.11 8.11 11.84
CA GLU A 105 -18.67 7.13 10.89
C GLU A 105 -19.13 5.78 11.41
N ALA A 106 -20.07 5.14 10.69
CA ALA A 106 -20.40 3.76 10.95
C ALA A 106 -19.10 2.94 10.95
N ARG A 107 -18.87 2.12 11.99
CA ARG A 107 -17.69 1.23 12.12
C ARG A 107 -17.34 0.48 10.82
N ARG A 108 -18.37 0.17 10.03
CA ARG A 108 -18.24 -0.48 8.72
C ARG A 108 -17.57 0.41 7.67
N SER A 109 -17.87 1.71 7.62
CA SER A 109 -17.26 2.67 6.69
C SER A 109 -15.77 2.81 6.94
N TYR A 110 -15.38 3.06 8.20
CA TYR A 110 -13.97 3.11 8.60
C TYR A 110 -13.21 1.83 8.24
N TRP A 111 -13.80 0.67 8.53
CA TRP A 111 -13.21 -0.62 8.15
C TRP A 111 -13.07 -0.76 6.63
N MET A 112 -14.10 -0.40 5.86
CA MET A 112 -14.05 -0.48 4.40
C MET A 112 -12.98 0.45 3.82
N MET A 113 -12.85 1.67 4.35
CA MET A 113 -11.88 2.67 3.87
C MET A 113 -10.44 2.37 4.28
N THR A 114 -10.21 1.57 5.32
CA THR A 114 -8.85 1.17 5.72
C THR A 114 -8.44 -0.20 5.17
N GLN A 115 -9.36 -1.14 5.03
CA GLN A 115 -9.03 -2.53 4.68
C GLN A 115 -9.19 -2.86 3.19
N LEU A 116 -10.22 -2.33 2.52
CA LEU A 116 -10.44 -2.63 1.10
C LEU A 116 -9.38 -2.01 0.19
N PRO A 117 -8.92 -0.76 0.39
CA PRO A 117 -7.86 -0.19 -0.43
C PRO A 117 -6.61 -1.04 -0.49
N TYR A 118 -6.17 -1.59 0.65
CA TYR A 118 -4.95 -2.39 0.73
C TYR A 118 -4.98 -3.65 -0.15
N ILE A 119 -6.12 -4.34 -0.28
CA ILE A 119 -6.24 -5.47 -1.21
C ILE A 119 -6.13 -4.99 -2.66
N ILE A 120 -6.79 -3.89 -3.00
CA ILE A 120 -6.76 -3.32 -4.35
C ILE A 120 -5.35 -2.84 -4.70
N GLU A 121 -4.61 -2.29 -3.74
CA GLU A 121 -3.21 -1.90 -3.87
C GLU A 121 -2.30 -3.08 -4.19
N ILE A 122 -2.43 -4.20 -3.45
CA ILE A 122 -1.67 -5.44 -3.72
C ILE A 122 -2.00 -5.97 -5.12
N CYS A 123 -3.28 -5.99 -5.50
CA CYS A 123 -3.70 -6.37 -6.85
C CYS A 123 -3.11 -5.44 -7.91
N THR A 124 -3.02 -4.14 -7.63
CA THR A 124 -2.45 -3.14 -8.55
C THR A 124 -0.94 -3.34 -8.70
N LEU A 125 -0.22 -3.69 -7.63
CA LEU A 125 1.20 -4.08 -7.72
C LEU A 125 1.40 -5.33 -8.58
N LEU A 126 0.55 -6.35 -8.42
CA LEU A 126 0.59 -7.57 -9.25
C LEU A 126 0.37 -7.25 -10.74
N ILE A 127 -0.70 -6.50 -11.04
CA ILE A 127 -1.04 -6.10 -12.41
C ILE A 127 0.06 -5.20 -12.99
N GLY A 128 0.57 -4.25 -12.21
CA GLY A 128 1.65 -3.34 -12.59
C GLY A 128 2.95 -4.09 -12.92
N THR A 129 3.32 -5.05 -12.08
CA THR A 129 4.49 -5.93 -12.31
C THR A 129 4.29 -6.79 -13.56
N PHE A 130 3.09 -7.34 -13.76
CA PHE A 130 2.79 -8.13 -14.96
C PHE A 130 2.86 -7.27 -16.23
N ALA A 131 2.29 -6.06 -16.19
CA ALA A 131 2.37 -5.10 -17.29
C ALA A 131 3.83 -4.69 -17.58
N HIS A 132 4.68 -4.56 -16.57
CA HIS A 132 6.12 -4.35 -16.73
C HIS A 132 6.78 -5.52 -17.47
N VAL A 133 6.51 -6.76 -17.08
CA VAL A 133 7.05 -7.96 -17.77
C VAL A 133 6.64 -8.00 -19.23
N LEU A 134 5.36 -7.71 -19.53
CA LEU A 134 4.88 -7.65 -20.91
C LEU A 134 5.57 -6.54 -21.71
N ARG A 135 5.79 -5.38 -21.09
CA ARG A 135 6.50 -4.26 -21.73
C ARG A 135 7.95 -4.62 -22.02
N LEU A 136 8.65 -5.23 -21.05
CA LEU A 136 10.04 -5.68 -21.21
C LEU A 136 10.18 -6.67 -22.37
N ARG A 137 9.22 -7.59 -22.55
CA ARG A 137 9.20 -8.53 -23.69
C ARG A 137 8.95 -7.85 -25.03
N ARG A 138 8.16 -6.78 -25.05
CA ARG A 138 7.74 -6.09 -26.29
C ARG A 138 8.78 -5.09 -26.79
N ILE A 139 9.35 -4.28 -25.90
CA ILE A 139 10.23 -3.16 -26.29
C ILE A 139 11.65 -3.26 -25.72
N GLY A 140 11.94 -4.28 -24.91
CA GLY A 140 13.23 -4.41 -24.24
C GLY A 140 13.35 -3.51 -23.02
N HIS A 141 14.60 -3.29 -22.58
CA HIS A 141 14.89 -2.49 -21.40
C HIS A 141 14.55 -1.01 -21.63
N TYR A 142 13.91 -0.39 -20.65
CA TYR A 142 13.52 1.01 -20.68
C TYR A 142 13.76 1.64 -19.31
N ALA A 143 13.91 2.96 -19.25
CA ALA A 143 14.22 3.66 -18.01
C ALA A 143 13.16 3.42 -16.93
N ALA A 144 13.61 3.03 -15.74
CA ALA A 144 12.74 2.71 -14.62
C ALA A 144 11.97 3.94 -14.11
N TRP A 145 12.70 5.05 -14.03
CA TRP A 145 12.26 6.36 -13.56
C TRP A 145 12.19 7.34 -14.73
N ARG A 146 11.35 8.38 -14.58
CA ARG A 146 11.29 9.49 -15.54
C ARG A 146 12.61 10.27 -15.48
N PRO A 147 13.17 10.71 -16.61
CA PRO A 147 14.30 11.63 -16.62
C PRO A 147 13.91 12.93 -15.90
N ALA A 148 14.86 13.48 -15.16
CA ALA A 148 14.69 14.74 -14.43
C ALA A 148 14.63 15.95 -15.37
#